data_AF-A0A2G9PYF8-F1
#
_entry.id   AF-A0A2G9PYF8-F1
#
_cell.length_a   1.000
_cell.length_b   1.000
_cell.length_c   1.000
_cell.angle_alpha   90.00
_cell.angle_beta   90.00
_cell.angle_gamma   90.00
#
_symmetry.space_group_name_H-M   'P 1'
#
loop_
_entity.id
_entity.type
_entity.pdbx_description
1 polymer ?
#
loop_
_entity_poly.entity_id
_entity_poly.type
_entity_poly.pdbx_seq_one_letter_code
_entity_poly.pdbx_strand_id
1 'polypeptide(L)'
;MSERKEAFLRILIGIISLIILEIWRWLVYVFILVNFFYTIFSGKRHREIAEMSEFWNTQWYIFQRYIIFQSNRRPFPFGHLEKSISRHDLKSARHFKKKK
;
A
#
# COMPACT_ATOMS: atom_id res chain seq x y z
N MET A 1 -7.44 -18.49 12.13
CA MET A 1 -6.09 -18.98 12.45
C MET A 1 -5.76 -18.53 13.87
N SER A 2 -4.97 -19.29 14.64
CA SER A 2 -4.50 -18.78 15.95
C SER A 2 -3.56 -17.59 15.73
N GLU A 3 -3.64 -16.55 16.57
CA GLU A 3 -2.77 -15.37 16.51
C GLU A 3 -1.28 -15.74 16.50
N ARG A 4 -0.90 -16.80 17.22
CA ARG A 4 0.48 -17.32 17.22
C ARG A 4 0.94 -17.77 15.83
N LYS A 5 0.07 -18.49 15.10
CA LYS A 5 0.38 -18.98 13.75
C LYS A 5 0.45 -17.84 12.73
N GLU A 6 -0.43 -16.84 12.87
CA GLU A 6 -0.39 -15.64 12.01
C GLU A 6 0.88 -14.81 12.27
N ALA A 7 1.35 -14.71 13.51
CA ALA A 7 2.60 -14.01 13.84
C ALA A 7 3.83 -14.63 13.13
N PHE A 8 3.94 -15.97 13.08
CA PHE A 8 4.99 -16.63 12.31
C PHE A 8 4.84 -16.42 10.80
N LEU A 9 3.60 -16.50 10.30
CA LEU A 9 3.32 -16.28 8.88
C LEU A 9 3.62 -14.83 8.46
N ARG A 10 3.41 -13.85 9.34
CA ARG A 10 3.73 -12.43 9.11
C ARG A 10 5.20 -12.22 8.77
N ILE A 11 6.11 -12.98 9.36
CA ILE A 11 7.55 -12.88 9.05
C ILE A 11 7.78 -13.28 7.59
N LEU A 12 7.28 -14.44 7.17
CA LEU A 12 7.45 -14.94 5.81
C LEU A 12 6.78 -14.04 4.77
N ILE A 13 5.50 -13.70 4.99
CA ILE A 13 4.74 -12.79 4.13
C ILE A 13 5.41 -11.41 4.11
N GLY A 14 5.86 -10.94 5.27
CA GLY A 14 6.54 -9.67 5.44
C GLY A 14 7.79 -9.57 4.58
N ILE A 15 8.66 -10.58 4.61
CA ILE A 15 9.89 -10.60 3.81
C ILE A 15 9.59 -10.54 2.31
N ILE A 16 8.69 -11.39 1.82
CA ILE A 16 8.38 -11.46 0.38
C ILE A 16 7.71 -10.16 -0.11
N SER A 17 6.72 -9.67 0.63
CA SER A 17 6.03 -8.42 0.30
C SER A 17 6.96 -7.22 0.38
N LEU A 18 7.88 -7.19 1.34
CA LEU A 18 8.87 -6.12 1.48
C LEU A 18 9.76 -6.05 0.24
N ILE A 19 10.34 -7.18 -0.21
CA ILE A 19 11.21 -7.23 -1.38
C ILE A 19 10.49 -6.67 -2.62
N ILE A 20 9.25 -7.09 -2.85
CA ILE A 20 8.46 -6.65 -4.01
C ILE A 20 8.15 -5.14 -3.92
N LEU A 21 7.73 -4.65 -2.76
CA LEU A 21 7.41 -3.24 -2.55
C LEU A 21 8.64 -2.33 -2.65
N GLU A 22 9.80 -2.83 -2.22
CA GLU A 22 11.09 -2.16 -2.32
C GLU A 22 11.55 -2.00 -3.77
N ILE A 23 11.44 -3.05 -4.58
CA ILE A 23 11.69 -2.96 -6.03
C ILE A 23 10.76 -1.91 -6.65
N TRP A 24 9.49 -1.92 -6.28
CA TRP A 24 8.52 -0.98 -6.83
C TRP A 24 8.75 0.47 -6.36
N ARG A 25 9.34 0.66 -5.17
CA ARG A 25 9.71 1.98 -4.64
C ARG A 25 10.69 2.70 -5.56
N TRP A 26 11.64 1.98 -6.15
CA TRP A 26 12.59 2.57 -7.10
C TRP A 26 11.89 3.18 -8.32
N LEU A 27 10.84 2.51 -8.83
CA LEU A 27 10.01 3.07 -9.90
C LEU A 27 9.28 4.34 -9.46
N VAL A 28 8.76 4.36 -8.22
CA VAL A 28 8.10 5.55 -7.67
C VAL A 28 9.06 6.73 -7.53
N TYR A 29 10.33 6.51 -7.21
CA TYR A 29 11.32 7.59 -7.21
C TYR A 29 11.53 8.19 -8.60
N VAL A 30 11.58 7.36 -9.64
CA VAL A 30 11.61 7.85 -11.03
C VAL A 30 10.35 8.65 -11.34
N PHE A 31 9.18 8.16 -10.95
CA PHE A 31 7.90 8.85 -11.11
C PHE A 31 7.88 10.20 -10.41
N ILE A 32 8.43 10.31 -9.21
CA ILE A 32 8.54 11.59 -8.48
C ILE A 32 9.37 12.59 -9.28
N LEU A 33 10.54 12.19 -9.78
CA LEU A 33 11.39 13.06 -10.60
C LEU A 33 10.67 13.52 -11.87
N VAL A 34 10.04 12.60 -12.60
CA VAL A 34 9.29 12.92 -13.82
C VAL A 34 8.14 13.88 -13.51
N ASN A 35 7.35 13.60 -12.47
CA ASN A 35 6.22 14.46 -12.09
C ASN A 35 6.70 15.83 -11.63
N PHE A 36 7.84 15.91 -10.94
CA PHE A 36 8.43 17.18 -10.49
C PHE A 36 8.81 18.06 -11.68
N PHE A 37 9.62 17.55 -12.62
CA PHE A 37 9.99 18.31 -13.82
C PHE A 37 8.75 18.65 -14.67
N TYR A 38 7.85 17.70 -14.89
CA TYR A 38 6.62 17.94 -15.64
C TYR A 38 5.78 19.06 -15.01
N THR A 39 5.64 19.06 -13.68
CA THR A 39 4.85 20.08 -12.97
C THR A 39 5.47 21.47 -13.09
N ILE A 40 6.80 21.59 -13.04
CA ILE A 40 7.50 22.87 -13.22
C ILE A 40 7.22 23.47 -14.59
N PHE A 41 7.28 22.66 -15.65
CA PHE A 41 7.09 23.16 -17.03
C PHE A 41 5.62 23.29 -17.44
N SER A 42 4.74 22.39 -17.00
CA SER A 42 3.33 22.36 -17.40
C SER A 42 2.42 23.18 -16.48
N GLY A 43 2.88 23.51 -15.26
CA GLY A 43 2.05 24.11 -14.20
C GLY A 43 0.97 23.16 -13.66
N LYS A 44 0.96 21.89 -14.09
CA LYS A 44 0.00 20.86 -13.70
C LYS A 44 0.73 19.56 -13.43
N ARG A 45 0.26 18.80 -12.44
CA ARG A 45 0.76 17.46 -12.15
C ARG A 45 0.27 16.45 -13.19
N HIS A 46 1.13 15.52 -13.58
CA HIS A 46 0.73 14.39 -14.42
C HIS A 46 -0.14 13.42 -13.60
N ARG A 47 -1.42 13.31 -13.95
CA ARG A 47 -2.43 12.56 -13.18
C ARG A 47 -2.12 11.07 -13.11
N GLU A 48 -1.81 10.44 -14.23
CA GLU A 48 -1.54 8.99 -14.28
C GLU A 48 -0.36 8.57 -13.41
N ILE A 49 0.77 9.29 -13.50
CA ILE A 49 1.96 9.05 -12.67
C ILE A 49 1.62 9.20 -11.18
N ALA A 50 0.77 10.18 -10.85
CA ALA A 50 0.33 10.37 -9.48
C ALA A 50 -0.61 9.25 -8.99
N GLU A 51 -1.50 8.75 -9.83
CA GLU A 51 -2.36 7.60 -9.52
C GLU A 51 -1.54 6.33 -9.31
N MET A 52 -0.49 6.11 -10.11
CA MET A 52 0.45 4.99 -9.90
C MET A 52 1.22 5.14 -8.58
N SER A 53 1.61 6.36 -8.22
CA SER A 53 2.25 6.64 -6.93
C SER A 53 1.29 6.40 -5.75
N GLU A 54 0.01 6.76 -5.90
CA GLU A 54 -1.04 6.45 -4.90
C GLU A 54 -1.24 4.94 -4.75
N PHE A 55 -1.23 4.19 -5.85
CA PHE A 55 -1.35 2.74 -5.82
C PHE A 55 -0.25 2.10 -4.98
N TRP A 56 1.02 2.45 -5.26
CA TRP A 56 2.16 1.96 -4.47
C TRP A 56 2.04 2.38 -3.00
N ASN A 57 1.70 3.64 -2.73
CA ASN A 57 1.56 4.14 -1.36
C ASN A 57 0.46 3.40 -0.58
N THR A 58 -0.63 3.04 -1.27
CA THR A 58 -1.71 2.22 -0.69
C THR A 58 -1.21 0.82 -0.33
N GLN A 59 -0.42 0.19 -1.19
CA GLN A 59 0.15 -1.14 -0.91
C GLN A 59 1.15 -1.09 0.24
N TRP A 60 2.00 -0.06 0.27
CA TRP A 60 2.93 0.18 1.37
C TRP A 60 2.21 0.35 2.71
N TYR A 61 1.13 1.15 2.74
CA TYR A 61 0.31 1.33 3.93
C TYR A 61 -0.31 0.02 4.42
N ILE A 62 -0.90 -0.80 3.54
CA ILE A 62 -1.46 -2.11 3.91
C ILE A 62 -0.39 -3.03 4.47
N PHE A 63 0.79 -3.05 3.84
CA PHE A 63 1.94 -3.82 4.32
C PHE A 63 2.38 -3.39 5.72
N GLN A 64 2.54 -2.09 5.97
CA GLN A 64 2.92 -1.58 7.29
C GLN A 64 1.90 -1.99 8.36
N ARG A 65 0.60 -1.82 8.09
CA ARG A 65 -0.47 -2.27 8.99
C ARG A 65 -0.42 -3.77 9.29
N TYR A 66 -0.02 -4.57 8.31
CA TYR A 66 0.16 -6.01 8.46
C TYR A 66 1.44 -6.38 9.19
N ILE A 67 2.50 -5.59 9.17
CA ILE A 67 3.73 -5.97 9.91
C ILE A 67 3.70 -5.48 11.35
N ILE A 68 3.03 -4.35 11.62
CA ILE A 68 2.92 -3.75 12.98
C ILE A 68 1.70 -4.24 13.78
N PHE A 69 1.09 -5.37 13.40
CA PHE A 69 -0.05 -5.98 14.10
C PHE A 69 -1.34 -5.14 14.15
N GLN A 70 -1.47 -4.10 13.32
CA GLN A 70 -2.68 -3.28 13.26
C GLN A 70 -3.81 -3.92 12.43
N SER A 71 -3.48 -4.87 11.55
CA SER A 71 -4.44 -5.59 10.72
C SER A 71 -3.96 -7.02 10.42
N ASN A 72 -4.90 -7.94 10.21
CA ASN A 72 -4.67 -9.31 9.71
C ASN A 72 -4.84 -9.41 8.18
N ARG A 73 -5.09 -8.29 7.48
CA ARG A 73 -5.19 -8.26 6.01
C ARG A 73 -3.79 -8.43 5.41
N ARG A 74 -3.61 -9.48 4.61
CA ARG A 74 -2.32 -9.78 3.96
C ARG A 74 -1.99 -8.74 2.87
N PRO A 75 -0.73 -8.30 2.77
CA PRO A 75 -0.27 -7.43 1.68
C PRO A 75 -0.08 -8.20 0.38
N PHE A 76 0.02 -7.47 -0.74
CA PHE A 76 0.43 -8.03 -2.02
C PHE A 76 1.81 -8.71 -1.88
N PRO A 77 2.05 -9.88 -2.48
CA PRO A 77 1.21 -10.60 -3.45
C PRO A 77 0.15 -11.53 -2.84
N PHE A 78 0.09 -11.64 -1.51
CA PHE A 78 -0.78 -12.60 -0.82
C PHE A 78 -2.20 -12.08 -0.53
N GLY A 79 -2.44 -10.80 -0.79
CA GLY A 79 -3.74 -10.15 -0.67
C GLY A 79 -4.13 -9.36 -1.91
N HIS A 80 -5.33 -8.79 -1.88
CA HIS A 80 -5.86 -8.03 -3.01
C HIS A 80 -5.24 -6.63 -3.12
N LEU A 81 -4.92 -6.25 -4.36
CA LEU A 81 -4.44 -4.93 -4.73
C LEU A 81 -5.52 -3.86 -4.50
N GLU A 82 -5.22 -2.90 -3.65
CA GLU A 82 -6.05 -1.72 -3.39
C GLU A 82 -5.48 -0.51 -4.11
N LYS A 83 -6.38 0.24 -4.74
CA LYS A 83 -6.01 1.38 -5.58
C LYS A 83 -5.87 2.70 -4.82
N SER A 84 -6.43 2.81 -3.62
CA SER A 84 -6.49 4.08 -2.88
C SER A 84 -6.66 3.88 -1.37
N ILE A 85 -5.89 4.61 -0.56
CA ILE A 85 -5.97 4.61 0.91
C ILE A 85 -7.33 5.11 1.39
N SER A 86 -7.88 6.15 0.75
CA SER A 86 -9.17 6.74 1.15
C SER A 86 -10.32 5.72 1.08
N ARG A 87 -10.39 4.92 0.02
CA ARG A 87 -11.39 3.82 -0.07
C ARG A 87 -11.10 2.72 0.94
N HIS A 88 -9.82 2.42 1.20
CA HIS A 88 -9.43 1.43 2.19
C HIS A 88 -9.93 1.78 3.60
N ASP A 89 -9.72 3.02 4.02
CA ASP A 89 -10.11 3.49 5.35
C ASP A 89 -11.64 3.63 5.49
N LEU A 90 -12.34 4.06 4.44
CA LEU A 90 -13.81 4.08 4.41
C LEU A 90 -14.43 2.68 4.54
N LYS A 91 -13.86 1.67 3.87
CA LYS A 91 -14.32 0.28 4.02
C LYS A 91 -14.11 -0.23 5.44
N SER A 92 -12.95 0.07 6.03
CA SER A 92 -12.63 -0.32 7.41
C SER A 92 -13.60 0.31 8.42
N ALA A 93 -13.92 1.61 8.26
CA ALA A 93 -14.84 2.33 9.13
C ALA A 93 -16.29 1.79 9.08
N ARG A 94 -16.79 1.44 7.88
CA ARG A 94 -18.13 0.85 7.73
C ARG A 94 -18.22 -0.53 8.38
N HIS A 95 -17.16 -1.32 8.31
CA HIS A 95 -17.12 -2.64 8.95
C HIS A 95 -17.16 -2.55 10.47
N PHE A 96 -16.58 -1.49 11.04
CA PHE A 96 -16.62 -1.22 12.48
C PHE A 96 -18.01 -0.79 12.94
N LYS A 97 -18.71 0.05 12.16
CA LYS A 97 -20.09 0.49 12.46
C LYS A 97 -21.14 -0.63 12.40
N LYS A 98 -20.91 -1.70 11.63
CA LYS A 98 -21.82 -2.86 11.53
C LYS A 98 -21.66 -3.90 12.65
N LYS A 99 -20.61 -3.79 13.47
CA LYS A 99 -20.31 -4.72 14.57
C LYS A 99 -20.67 -4.18 15.95
N LYS A 100 -21.22 -2.96 16.03
CA LYS A 100 -21.92 -2.41 17.19
C LYS A 100 -23.41 -2.48 16.92
#